data_AF-A0A0B2VRN5-F1
#
_entry.id   AF-A0A0B2VRN5-F1
#
_cell.length_a   1.000
_cell.length_b   1.000
_cell.length_c   1.000
_cell.angle_alpha   90.00
_cell.angle_beta   90.00
_cell.angle_gamma   90.00
#
_symmetry.space_group_name_H-M   'P 1'
#
loop_
_entity.id
_entity.type
_entity.pdbx_description
1 polymer ?
#
loop_
_entity_poly.entity_id
_entity_poly.type
_entity_poly.pdbx_seq_one_letter_code
_entity_poly.pdbx_strand_id
1 'polypeptide(L)' 'MGSLYRSEEMCLAQLFLQTEAAYTCVAELGELGLVQFRDLNPDVSAFQRKFVNEVRRCDEMERKLSEFAIFLINKYI' A
#
# COMPACT_ATOMS: atom_id res chain seq x y z
N MET A 1 -24.20 13.06 -0.69
CA MET A 1 -23.85 11.63 -0.59
C MET A 1 -24.88 10.84 -1.39
N GLY A 2 -24.49 10.42 -2.61
CA GLY A 2 -25.30 9.57 -3.49
C GLY A 2 -25.91 10.26 -4.71
N SER A 3 -25.08 10.71 -5.65
CA SER A 3 -25.53 10.92 -7.04
C SER A 3 -25.56 9.55 -7.74
N LEU A 4 -26.72 8.89 -7.75
CA LEU A 4 -26.91 7.63 -8.48
C LEU A 4 -26.75 7.79 -10.00
N TYR A 5 -26.80 9.02 -10.50
CA TYR A 5 -26.84 9.32 -11.93
C TYR A 5 -25.48 9.72 -12.52
N ARG A 6 -24.53 10.23 -11.73
CA ARG A 6 -23.24 10.76 -12.19
C ARG A 6 -22.13 10.53 -11.18
N SER A 7 -20.89 10.39 -11.67
CA SER A 7 -19.68 10.33 -10.84
C SER A 7 -19.53 11.57 -9.97
N GLU A 8 -18.89 11.42 -8.81
CA GLU A 8 -18.52 12.55 -7.96
C GLU A 8 -17.38 13.37 -8.60
N GLU A 9 -17.30 14.65 -8.22
CA GLU A 9 -16.21 15.51 -8.67
C GLU A 9 -14.88 15.06 -8.07
N MET A 10 -13.85 14.95 -8.91
CA MET A 10 -12.52 14.50 -8.52
C MET A 10 -11.53 15.65 -8.63
N CYS A 11 -10.58 15.72 -7.69
CA CYS A 11 -9.50 16.69 -7.69
C CYS A 11 -8.14 15.98 -7.80
N LEU A 12 -7.22 16.54 -8.58
CA LEU A 12 -5.83 16.11 -8.62
C LEU A 12 -5.01 17.03 -7.71
N ALA A 13 -4.40 16.45 -6.68
CA ALA A 13 -3.50 17.16 -5.77
C ALA A 13 -2.08 16.60 -5.86
N GLN A 14 -1.09 17.44 -5.63
CA GLN A 14 0.32 17.06 -5.56
C GLN A 14 0.80 17.11 -4.10
N LEU A 15 1.34 16.00 -3.62
CA LEU A 15 1.84 15.85 -2.25
C LEU A 15 3.36 15.94 -2.23
N PHE A 16 3.89 16.81 -1.37
CA PHE A 16 5.33 16.89 -1.09
C PHE A 16 5.56 16.48 0.36
N LEU A 17 6.28 15.39 0.56
CA LEU A 17 6.50 14.79 1.87
C LEU A 17 8.00 14.72 2.16
N GLN A 18 8.38 15.04 3.40
CA GLN A 18 9.70 14.73 3.91
C GLN A 18 9.80 13.23 4.21
N THR A 19 10.97 12.63 3.99
CA THR A 19 11.18 11.17 4.12
C THR A 19 10.79 10.65 5.50
N GLU A 20 11.04 11.40 6.57
CA GLU A 20 10.74 10.99 7.95
C GLU A 20 9.23 10.97 8.24
N ALA A 21 8.47 11.91 7.68
CA ALA A 21 7.02 12.00 7.84
C ALA A 21 6.24 11.17 6.81
N ALA A 22 6.88 10.77 5.70
CA ALA A 22 6.22 10.13 4.58
C ALA A 22 5.48 8.84 4.97
N TYR A 23 6.06 8.03 5.85
CA TYR A 23 5.45 6.78 6.30
C TYR A 23 4.13 7.04 7.04
N THR A 24 4.15 7.91 8.05
CA THR A 24 2.97 8.21 8.86
C THR A 24 1.87 8.86 8.02
N CYS A 25 2.22 9.83 7.18
CA CYS A 25 1.24 10.49 6.32
C CYS A 25 0.58 9.52 5.34
N VAL A 26 1.35 8.63 4.70
CA VAL A 26 0.78 7.64 3.77
C VAL A 26 -0.08 6.61 4.51
N ALA A 27 0.29 6.22 5.72
CA ALA A 27 -0.53 5.33 6.56
C ALA A 27 -1.88 5.97 6.88
N GLU A 28 -1.90 7.22 7.34
CA GLU A 28 -3.15 7.95 7.63
C GLU A 28 -4.04 8.12 6.39
N LEU A 29 -3.44 8.43 5.23
CA LEU A 29 -4.16 8.52 3.97
C LEU A 29 -4.76 7.16 3.54
N GLY A 30 -4.06 6.07 3.83
CA GLY A 30 -4.53 4.70 3.61
C GLY A 30 -5.74 4.37 4.48
N GLU A 31 -5.70 4.72 5.76
CA GLU A 31 -6.82 4.54 6.72
C GLU A 31 -8.06 5.35 6.32
N LEU A 32 -7.87 6.57 5.79
CA LEU A 32 -8.98 7.38 5.29
C LEU A 32 -9.65 6.75 4.05
N GLY A 33 -8.89 6.09 3.17
CA GLY A 33 -9.42 5.39 2.01
C GLY A 33 -10.02 6.29 0.91
N LEU A 34 -9.75 7.59 0.94
CA LEU A 34 -10.32 8.58 0.02
C LEU A 34 -9.39 9.00 -1.13
N VAL A 35 -8.17 8.46 -1.17
CA VAL A 35 -7.12 8.90 -2.08
C VAL A 35 -6.71 7.78 -3.03
N GLN A 36 -6.58 8.12 -4.31
CA GLN A 36 -6.04 7.24 -5.34
C GLN A 36 -4.69 7.79 -5.83
N PHE A 37 -3.61 7.04 -5.59
CA PHE A 37 -2.28 7.40 -6.08
C PHE A 37 -2.12 7.08 -7.57
N ARG A 38 -1.42 7.97 -8.29
CA ARG A 38 -0.99 7.73 -9.68
C ARG A 38 0.48 7.30 -9.67
N ASP A 39 0.80 6.34 -10.53
CA ASP A 39 2.20 5.96 -10.75
C ASP A 39 2.93 7.06 -11.53
N LEU A 40 3.91 7.68 -10.89
CA LEU A 40 4.77 8.70 -11.50
C LEU A 40 6.00 8.10 -12.19
N ASN A 41 6.30 6.81 -11.97
CA ASN A 41 7.47 6.13 -12.51
C ASN A 41 7.07 4.89 -13.34
N PRO A 42 6.26 5.04 -14.41
CA PRO A 42 5.80 3.91 -15.22
C PRO A 42 6.94 3.21 -15.97
N ASP A 43 7.99 3.96 -16.37
CA ASP A 43 9.12 3.42 -17.12
C ASP A 43 10.14 2.68 -16.24
N VAL A 44 10.01 2.80 -14.92
CA VAL A 44 10.91 2.16 -13.96
C VAL A 44 10.40 0.78 -13.58
N SER A 45 11.16 -0.24 -13.96
CA SER A 45 10.89 -1.63 -13.58
C SER A 45 10.77 -1.80 -12.07
N ALA A 46 9.90 -2.70 -11.62
CA ALA A 46 9.64 -2.95 -10.20
C ALA A 46 10.92 -3.25 -9.39
N PHE A 47 11.92 -3.88 -10.03
CA PHE A 47 13.19 -4.23 -9.39
C PHE A 47 14.13 -3.05 -9.15
N GLN A 48 13.94 -1.95 -9.87
CA GLN A 48 14.78 -0.75 -9.77
C GLN A 48 14.13 0.33 -8.91
N ARG A 49 12.93 0.09 -8.39
CA ARG A 49 12.22 1.05 -7.53
C ARG A 49 12.92 1.17 -6.18
N LYS A 50 12.88 2.39 -5.63
CA LYS A 50 13.60 2.78 -4.40
C LYS A 50 13.34 1.84 -3.20
N PHE A 51 12.10 1.38 -3.04
CA PHE A 51 11.66 0.61 -1.86
C PHE A 51 11.56 -0.91 -2.09
N VAL A 52 12.26 -1.44 -3.10
CA VAL A 52 12.18 -2.86 -3.47
C VAL A 52 12.64 -3.79 -2.34
N ASN A 53 13.63 -3.37 -1.56
CA ASN A 53 14.18 -4.19 -0.48
C ASN A 53 13.20 -4.30 0.69
N GLU A 54 12.51 -3.21 1.02
CA GLU A 54 11.48 -3.15 2.04
C GLU A 54 10.28 -4.01 1.67
N VAL A 55 9.82 -3.94 0.41
CA VAL A 55 8.74 -4.82 -0.08
C VAL A 55 9.13 -6.28 0.03
N ARG A 56 10.34 -6.66 -0.41
CA ARG A 56 10.84 -8.04 -0.29
C ARG A 56 10.88 -8.54 1.15
N ARG A 57 11.28 -7.69 2.10
CA ARG A 57 11.28 -8.04 3.54
C ARG A 57 9.86 -8.30 4.05
N CYS A 58 8.87 -7.54 3.58
CA CYS A 58 7.47 -7.78 3.90
C CYS A 58 6.96 -9.11 3.31
N ASP A 59 7.26 -9.40 2.03
CA ASP A 59 6.86 -10.65 1.37
C ASP A 59 7.45 -11.89 2.08
N GLU A 60 8.72 -11.83 2.47
CA GLU A 60 9.36 -12.92 3.24
C GLU A 60 8.72 -13.13 4.60
N MET A 61 8.33 -12.04 5.28
CA MET A 61 7.66 -12.11 6.57
C MET A 61 6.25 -12.70 6.43
N GLU A 62 5.48 -12.27 5.43
CA GLU A 62 4.16 -12.81 5.13
C GLU A 62 4.21 -14.32 4.85
N ARG A 63 5.23 -14.78 4.10
CA ARG A 63 5.44 -16.21 3.87
C ARG A 63 5.67 -16.97 5.17
N LYS A 64 6.54 -16.49 6.06
CA LYS A 64 6.79 -17.13 7.36
C LYS A 64 5.52 -17.17 8.20
N LEU A 65 4.78 -16.06 8.28
CA LEU A 65 3.52 -15.99 9.03
C LEU A 65 2.49 -16.97 8.49
N SER A 66 2.40 -17.12 7.16
CA SER A 66 1.50 -18.08 6.51
C SER A 66 1.90 -19.52 6.85
N GLU A 67 3.18 -19.85 6.81
CA GLU A 67 3.70 -21.17 7.21
C GLU A 67 3.39 -21.47 8.69
N PHE A 68 3.57 -20.49 9.58
CA PHE A 68 3.19 -20.62 10.99
C PHE A 68 1.68 -20.81 11.17
N ALA A 69 0.85 -20.06 10.45
CA ALA A 69 -0.61 -20.19 10.52
C ALA A 69 -1.07 -21.59 10.10
N ILE A 70 -0.52 -22.13 9.01
CA ILE A 70 -0.78 -23.50 8.54
C ILE A 70 -0.34 -24.52 9.59
N PHE A 71 0.84 -24.35 10.17
CA PHE A 71 1.32 -25.24 11.24
C PHE A 71 0.39 -25.25 12.45
N LEU A 72 -0.08 -24.08 12.89
CA LEU A 72 -1.03 -23.98 14.00
C LEU A 72 -2.36 -24.65 13.67
N ILE A 73 -2.90 -24.44 12.46
CA ILE A 73 -4.13 -25.10 12.01
C ILE A 73 -3.96 -26.62 12.04
N ASN A 74 -2.90 -27.16 11.43
CA ASN A 74 -2.65 -28.61 11.39
C ASN A 74 -2.33 -29.24 12.76
N LYS A 75 -1.98 -28.42 13.75
CA LYS A 75 -1.65 -28.88 15.11
C LYS A 75 -2.85 -28.83 16.06
N TYR A 76 -3.80 -27.91 15.84
CA TYR A 76 -4.88 -27.61 16.78
C TYR A 76 -6.29 -27.83 16.24
N ILE A 77 -6.46 -28.12 14.93
CA ILE A 77 -7.70 -28.58 14.29
C ILE A 77 -7.45 -29.98 13.75
#